data_AF-A0A355BQ94-F1
#
_entry.id   AF-A0A355BQ94-F1
#
_cell.length_a   1.000
_cell.length_b   1.000
_cell.length_c   1.000
_cell.angle_alpha   90.00
_cell.angle_beta   90.00
_cell.angle_gamma   90.00
#
_symmetry.space_group_name_H-M   'P 1'
#
loop_
_entity.id
_entity.type
_entity.pdbx_description
1 polymer ?
#
loop_
_entity_poly.entity_id
_entity_poly.type
_entity_poly.pdbx_seq_one_letter_code
_entity_poly.pdbx_strand_id
1 'polypeptide(L)'
;MNTSRSSSAFNVIAGLSLEAFAVLLYNPINNYFYNRGSWPLGPFILAVIYAAGIYFIFKSSLKQWYKYLLSYWWMALVAWYGIQAGVDYVQEWRAYRYEAYLIPEGYHGKIEINFGQPAGIEPRIEADEVVLTLDTLGRLDSRYVRPITRFFNEAYPRFYYVDANGVRTSLKRVGEEGIKPEEVFVEFLKNNPTHREFLICTQAEHKAYF
;
A
#
# COMPACT_ATOMS: atom_id res chain seq x y z
N MET A 1 47.46 -16.07 -30.83
CA MET A 1 47.41 -15.17 -29.66
C MET A 1 46.24 -14.19 -29.81
N ASN A 2 45.11 -14.42 -29.13
CA ASN A 2 43.98 -13.47 -29.07
C ASN A 2 43.03 -13.72 -27.87
N THR A 3 43.47 -14.47 -26.86
CA THR A 3 42.61 -14.96 -25.77
C THR A 3 42.38 -13.91 -24.68
N SER A 4 43.28 -12.94 -24.49
CA SER A 4 43.17 -11.91 -23.44
C SER A 4 42.14 -10.81 -23.74
N ARG A 5 41.97 -10.43 -25.02
CA ARG A 5 40.93 -9.47 -25.43
C ARG A 5 39.53 -10.09 -25.38
N SER A 6 39.41 -11.35 -25.79
CA SER A 6 38.15 -12.12 -25.74
C SER A 6 37.64 -12.27 -24.31
N SER A 7 38.50 -12.62 -23.36
CA SER A 7 38.12 -12.76 -21.94
C SER A 7 37.74 -11.42 -21.29
N SER A 8 38.40 -10.32 -21.67
CA SER A 8 38.06 -9.00 -21.16
C SER A 8 36.72 -8.49 -21.67
N ALA A 9 36.43 -8.65 -22.97
CA ALA A 9 35.14 -8.23 -23.54
C ALA A 9 33.99 -9.05 -22.94
N PHE A 10 34.19 -10.36 -22.79
CA PHE A 10 33.24 -11.24 -22.11
C PHE A 10 32.94 -10.77 -20.68
N ASN A 11 33.97 -10.47 -19.89
CA ASN A 11 33.82 -9.99 -18.51
C ASN A 11 33.03 -8.68 -18.43
N VAL A 12 33.27 -7.74 -19.35
CA VAL A 12 32.48 -6.49 -19.41
C VAL A 12 31.03 -6.78 -19.76
N ILE A 13 30.78 -7.56 -20.81
CA ILE A 13 29.42 -7.90 -21.25
C ILE A 13 28.66 -8.65 -20.16
N ALA A 14 29.27 -9.68 -19.56
CA ALA A 14 28.67 -10.45 -18.46
C ALA A 14 28.33 -9.56 -17.26
N GLY A 15 29.25 -8.66 -16.89
CA GLY A 15 29.03 -7.69 -15.82
C GLY A 15 27.84 -6.77 -16.10
N LEU A 16 27.82 -6.14 -17.27
CA LEU A 16 26.73 -5.27 -17.71
C LEU A 16 25.38 -6.00 -17.82
N SER A 17 25.39 -7.24 -18.32
CA SER A 17 24.19 -8.05 -18.44
C SER A 17 23.60 -8.41 -17.07
N LEU A 18 24.44 -8.73 -16.08
CA LEU A 18 23.97 -9.01 -14.72
C LEU A 18 23.43 -7.76 -14.03
N GLU A 19 24.09 -6.61 -14.22
CA GLU A 19 23.59 -5.33 -13.72
C GLU A 19 22.25 -4.96 -14.36
N ALA A 20 22.12 -5.06 -15.68
CA ALA A 20 20.86 -4.80 -16.39
C ALA A 20 19.75 -5.77 -15.95
N PHE A 21 20.09 -7.04 -15.73
CA PHE A 21 19.14 -8.04 -15.25
C PHE A 21 18.63 -7.71 -13.84
N ALA A 22 19.50 -7.27 -12.93
CA ALA A 22 19.11 -6.82 -11.59
C ALA A 22 18.17 -5.60 -11.65
N VAL A 23 18.42 -4.64 -12.54
CA VAL A 23 17.53 -3.49 -12.77
C VAL A 23 16.15 -3.96 -13.23
N LEU A 24 16.11 -4.77 -14.30
CA LEU A 24 14.85 -5.22 -14.90
C LEU A 24 14.01 -6.06 -13.93
N LEU A 25 14.67 -6.81 -13.05
CA LEU A 25 13.99 -7.67 -12.09
C LEU A 25 13.73 -7.03 -10.73
N TYR A 26 14.17 -5.79 -10.49
CA TYR A 26 14.00 -5.12 -9.21
C TYR A 26 12.55 -5.16 -8.72
N ASN A 27 11.62 -4.66 -9.54
CA ASN A 27 10.20 -4.62 -9.21
C ASN A 27 9.56 -6.01 -9.09
N PRO A 28 9.69 -6.93 -10.07
CA PRO A 28 9.03 -8.23 -9.97
C PRO A 28 9.56 -9.09 -8.81
N ILE A 29 10.88 -9.07 -8.53
CA ILE A 29 11.47 -9.81 -7.40
C ILE A 29 10.95 -9.23 -6.08
N ASN A 30 11.02 -7.91 -5.88
CA ASN A 30 10.57 -7.29 -4.64
C ASN A 30 9.07 -7.49 -4.41
N ASN A 31 8.22 -7.33 -5.44
CA ASN A 31 6.79 -7.58 -5.33
C ASN A 31 6.48 -9.03 -4.99
N TYR A 32 7.19 -10.00 -5.58
CA TYR A 32 6.99 -11.42 -5.31
C TYR A 32 7.25 -11.76 -3.83
N PHE A 33 8.39 -11.31 -3.29
CA PHE A 33 8.76 -11.60 -1.91
C PHE A 33 7.94 -10.81 -0.90
N TYR A 34 7.57 -9.57 -1.24
CA TYR A 34 6.69 -8.74 -0.43
C TYR A 34 5.31 -9.39 -0.23
N ASN A 35 4.67 -9.83 -1.32
CA ASN A 35 3.35 -10.48 -1.28
C ASN A 35 3.32 -11.80 -0.51
N ARG A 36 4.49 -12.34 -0.13
CA ARG A 36 4.64 -13.56 0.66
C ARG A 36 5.14 -13.31 2.08
N GLY A 37 5.24 -12.04 2.51
CA GLY A 37 5.73 -11.67 3.84
C GLY A 37 7.26 -11.80 4.02
N SER A 38 8.00 -12.13 2.98
CA SER A 38 9.45 -12.34 3.02
C SER A 38 10.21 -11.17 2.40
N TRP A 39 9.77 -9.95 2.71
CA TRP A 39 10.24 -8.71 2.08
C TRP A 39 11.78 -8.50 2.06
N PRO A 40 12.61 -9.01 3.00
CA PRO A 40 14.06 -8.83 2.93
C PRO A 40 14.76 -9.66 1.84
N LEU A 41 14.13 -10.75 1.37
CA LEU A 41 14.76 -11.69 0.42
C LEU A 41 14.91 -11.09 -0.97
N GLY A 42 13.98 -10.21 -1.38
CA GLY A 42 14.06 -9.55 -2.69
C GLY A 42 15.31 -8.67 -2.84
N PRO A 43 15.53 -7.70 -1.93
CA PRO A 43 16.74 -6.89 -1.91
C PRO A 43 18.03 -7.72 -1.78
N PHE A 44 18.01 -8.80 -0.99
CA PHE A 44 19.17 -9.67 -0.83
C PHE A 44 19.57 -10.36 -2.14
N ILE A 45 18.61 -10.97 -2.86
CA ILE A 45 18.87 -11.64 -4.14
C ILE A 45 19.42 -10.65 -5.16
N LEU A 46 18.83 -9.46 -5.23
CA LEU A 46 19.28 -8.39 -6.13
C LEU A 46 20.72 -7.94 -5.80
N ALA A 47 21.06 -7.83 -4.51
CA ALA A 47 22.40 -7.49 -4.06
C ALA A 47 23.45 -8.55 -4.47
N VAL A 48 23.11 -9.84 -4.43
CA VAL A 48 24.00 -10.93 -4.86
C VAL A 48 24.25 -10.88 -6.38
N ILE A 49 23.20 -10.71 -7.18
CA ILE A 49 23.32 -10.57 -8.65
C ILE A 49 24.21 -9.37 -8.99
N TYR A 50 24.02 -8.26 -8.28
CA TYR A 50 24.82 -7.06 -8.45
C TYR A 50 26.30 -7.26 -8.09
N ALA A 51 26.59 -7.89 -6.94
CA ALA A 51 27.96 -8.20 -6.54
C ALA A 51 28.68 -9.08 -7.58
N ALA A 52 27.95 -10.02 -8.20
CA ALA A 52 28.46 -10.81 -9.32
C ALA A 52 28.77 -9.94 -10.55
N GLY A 53 27.88 -9.00 -10.90
CA GLY A 53 28.10 -8.02 -11.98
C GLY A 53 29.38 -7.20 -11.79
N ILE A 54 29.55 -6.58 -10.61
CA ILE A 54 30.77 -5.85 -10.25
C ILE A 54 32.00 -6.75 -10.38
N TYR A 55 31.93 -7.97 -9.86
CA TYR A 55 33.06 -8.90 -9.90
C TYR A 55 33.54 -9.14 -11.33
N PHE A 56 32.63 -9.35 -12.28
CA PHE A 56 33.00 -9.50 -13.70
C PHE A 56 33.60 -8.22 -14.28
N ILE A 57 33.04 -7.03 -13.99
CA ILE A 57 33.59 -5.75 -14.45
C ILE A 57 35.02 -5.54 -13.92
N PHE A 58 35.27 -5.85 -12.65
CA PHE A 58 36.58 -5.68 -12.04
C PHE A 58 37.62 -6.68 -12.54
N LYS A 59 37.17 -7.85 -13.02
CA LYS A 59 38.01 -8.86 -13.68
C LYS A 59 38.38 -8.49 -15.13
N SER A 60 37.77 -7.46 -15.70
CA SER A 60 38.14 -6.98 -17.04
C SER A 60 39.51 -6.29 -17.06
N SER A 61 40.07 -6.15 -18.26
CA SER A 61 41.32 -5.39 -18.50
C SER A 61 41.13 -3.88 -18.64
N LEU A 62 39.91 -3.37 -18.36
CA LEU A 62 39.63 -1.94 -18.43
C LEU A 62 40.48 -1.15 -17.43
N LYS A 63 40.74 0.12 -17.75
CA LYS A 63 41.39 1.03 -16.80
C LYS A 63 40.51 1.18 -15.56
N GLN A 64 41.15 1.36 -14.41
CA GLN A 64 40.47 1.39 -13.11
C GLN A 64 39.31 2.41 -13.05
N TRP A 65 39.48 3.59 -13.64
CA TRP A 65 38.44 4.61 -13.68
C TRP A 65 37.21 4.21 -14.51
N TYR A 66 37.40 3.44 -15.60
CA TYR A 66 36.27 2.88 -16.35
C TYR A 66 35.51 1.87 -15.50
N LYS A 67 36.22 1.00 -14.75
CA LYS A 67 35.56 0.05 -13.85
C LYS A 67 34.71 0.76 -12.80
N TYR A 68 35.23 1.85 -12.21
CA TYR A 68 34.44 2.66 -11.28
C TYR A 68 33.23 3.30 -11.96
N LEU A 69 33.40 3.92 -13.14
CA LEU A 69 32.28 4.50 -13.88
C LEU A 69 31.19 3.45 -14.18
N LEU A 70 31.61 2.28 -14.65
CA LEU A 70 30.76 1.13 -14.95
C LEU A 70 30.20 0.43 -13.70
N SER A 71 30.52 0.86 -12.48
CA SER A 71 29.91 0.31 -11.26
C SER A 71 29.12 1.38 -10.50
N TYR A 72 29.48 2.67 -10.68
CA TYR A 72 28.90 3.80 -9.96
C TYR A 72 27.51 4.18 -10.47
N TRP A 73 27.20 3.93 -11.74
CA TRP A 73 25.89 4.19 -12.32
C TRP A 73 24.75 3.43 -11.63
N TRP A 74 25.06 2.33 -10.92
CA TRP A 74 24.09 1.57 -10.16
C TRP A 74 23.85 2.20 -8.81
N MET A 75 24.87 2.74 -8.13
CA MET A 75 24.65 3.52 -6.92
C MET A 75 23.75 4.72 -7.22
N ALA A 76 23.93 5.35 -8.38
CA ALA A 76 23.04 6.41 -8.86
C ALA A 76 21.62 5.88 -9.16
N LEU A 77 21.49 4.71 -9.78
CA LEU A 77 20.21 4.11 -10.13
C LEU A 77 19.46 3.58 -8.90
N VAL A 78 20.10 2.90 -7.95
CA VAL A 78 19.53 2.52 -6.65
C VAL A 78 19.16 3.74 -5.84
N ALA A 79 20.03 4.76 -5.80
CA ALA A 79 19.67 6.01 -5.15
C ALA A 79 18.45 6.62 -5.83
N TRP A 80 18.37 6.63 -7.16
CA TRP A 80 17.21 7.10 -7.90
C TRP A 80 15.94 6.31 -7.58
N TYR A 81 15.96 4.97 -7.64
CA TYR A 81 14.81 4.14 -7.29
C TYR A 81 14.42 4.25 -5.83
N GLY A 82 15.38 4.37 -4.91
CA GLY A 82 15.14 4.61 -3.49
C GLY A 82 14.52 5.98 -3.24
N ILE A 83 15.00 7.02 -3.95
CA ILE A 83 14.41 8.37 -3.92
C ILE A 83 12.99 8.33 -4.49
N GLN A 84 12.77 7.68 -5.64
CA GLN A 84 11.44 7.56 -6.25
C GLN A 84 10.48 6.81 -5.31
N ALA A 85 10.89 5.68 -4.74
CA ALA A 85 10.08 4.96 -3.77
C ALA A 85 9.78 5.80 -2.51
N GLY A 86 10.75 6.61 -2.05
CA GLY A 86 10.54 7.55 -0.96
C GLY A 86 9.60 8.70 -1.34
N VAL A 87 9.68 9.20 -2.56
CA VAL A 87 8.77 10.23 -3.09
C VAL A 87 7.36 9.67 -3.22
N ASP A 88 7.20 8.49 -3.80
CA ASP A 88 5.93 7.78 -3.91
C ASP A 88 5.33 7.54 -2.51
N TYR A 89 6.14 7.09 -1.54
CA TYR A 89 5.73 6.93 -0.15
C TYR A 89 5.25 8.24 0.48
N VAL A 90 6.00 9.34 0.30
CA VAL A 90 5.62 10.65 0.84
C VAL A 90 4.36 11.19 0.15
N GLN A 91 4.20 10.95 -1.15
CA GLN A 91 3.01 11.34 -1.90
C GLN A 91 1.79 10.54 -1.44
N GLU A 92 1.93 9.21 -1.28
CA GLU A 92 0.89 8.35 -0.69
C GLU A 92 0.52 8.83 0.71
N TRP A 93 1.50 9.16 1.55
CA TRP A 93 1.26 9.67 2.90
C TRP A 93 0.54 11.02 2.91
N ARG A 94 0.93 11.94 2.02
CA ARG A 94 0.28 13.25 1.89
C ARG A 94 -1.11 13.17 1.26
N ALA A 95 -1.36 12.19 0.41
CA ALA A 95 -2.67 11.93 -0.19
C ALA A 95 -3.59 11.15 0.75
N TYR A 96 -3.03 10.46 1.75
CA TYR A 96 -3.82 9.73 2.73
C TYR A 96 -4.72 10.68 3.53
N ARG A 97 -5.96 10.25 3.72
CA ARG A 97 -6.98 10.93 4.51
C ARG A 97 -7.69 9.87 5.34
N TYR A 98 -7.97 10.18 6.60
CA TYR A 98 -8.74 9.29 7.44
C TYR A 98 -10.18 9.22 6.94
N GLU A 99 -10.80 8.05 7.01
CA GLU A 99 -12.19 7.88 6.58
C GLU A 99 -13.11 8.04 7.80
N ALA A 100 -14.08 8.94 7.71
CA ALA A 100 -15.11 9.16 8.72
C ALA A 100 -16.48 8.79 8.16
N TYR A 101 -17.09 7.75 8.70
CA TYR A 101 -18.41 7.27 8.31
C TYR A 101 -19.49 7.91 9.16
N LEU A 102 -20.40 8.63 8.52
CA LEU A 102 -21.57 9.23 9.15
C LEU A 102 -22.79 8.33 8.89
N ILE A 103 -23.29 7.73 9.96
CA ILE A 103 -24.40 6.78 9.96
C ILE A 103 -25.63 7.50 10.53
N PRO A 104 -26.82 7.35 9.91
CA PRO A 104 -28.05 7.83 10.52
C PRO A 104 -28.25 7.28 11.93
N GLU A 105 -28.58 8.15 12.89
CA GLU A 105 -28.82 7.74 14.27
C GLU A 105 -29.88 6.62 14.36
N GLY A 106 -29.59 5.59 15.15
CA GLY A 106 -30.47 4.43 15.35
C GLY A 106 -30.46 3.40 14.21
N TYR A 107 -29.63 3.58 13.18
CA TYR A 107 -29.48 2.57 12.12
C TYR A 107 -28.79 1.31 12.64
N HIS A 108 -29.49 0.17 12.59
CA HIS A 108 -28.95 -1.15 12.90
C HIS A 108 -29.04 -2.03 11.65
N GLY A 109 -27.96 -2.76 11.36
CA GLY A 109 -27.92 -3.66 10.21
C GLY A 109 -26.66 -3.53 9.35
N LYS A 110 -26.74 -4.11 8.15
CA LYS A 110 -25.61 -4.23 7.23
C LYS A 110 -25.46 -2.97 6.38
N ILE A 111 -24.28 -2.36 6.43
CA ILE A 111 -23.87 -1.24 5.59
C ILE A 111 -23.13 -1.75 4.36
N GLU A 112 -23.39 -1.14 3.21
CA GLU A 112 -22.70 -1.42 1.95
C GLU A 112 -22.19 -0.13 1.31
N ILE A 113 -20.89 -0.09 1.03
CA ILE A 113 -20.25 1.08 0.41
C ILE A 113 -19.50 0.66 -0.85
N ASN A 114 -19.83 1.29 -1.98
CA ASN A 114 -19.11 1.15 -3.23
C ASN A 114 -18.27 2.39 -3.50
N PHE A 115 -16.99 2.20 -3.76
CA PHE A 115 -16.04 3.28 -4.04
C PHE A 115 -15.80 3.44 -5.54
N GLY A 116 -15.31 4.62 -5.94
CA GLY A 116 -14.94 4.93 -7.32
C GLY A 116 -16.11 4.88 -8.33
N GLN A 117 -17.36 5.05 -7.87
CA GLN A 117 -18.53 5.02 -8.73
C GLN A 117 -18.67 6.35 -9.49
N PRO A 118 -18.66 6.38 -10.83
CA PRO A 118 -18.73 7.63 -11.60
C PRO A 118 -19.99 8.47 -11.33
N ALA A 119 -21.11 7.80 -11.07
CA ALA A 119 -22.38 8.42 -10.74
C ALA A 119 -22.60 8.57 -9.21
N GLY A 120 -21.63 8.19 -8.39
CA GLY A 120 -21.74 8.24 -6.93
C GLY A 120 -21.75 9.65 -6.36
N ILE A 121 -21.95 9.73 -5.04
CA ILE A 121 -21.89 10.95 -4.25
C ILE A 121 -20.43 11.38 -4.09
N GLU A 122 -20.18 12.67 -4.30
CA GLU A 122 -18.86 13.27 -4.06
C GLU A 122 -18.57 13.30 -2.55
N PRO A 123 -17.42 12.79 -2.10
CA PRO A 123 -17.09 12.81 -0.67
C PRO A 123 -16.88 14.25 -0.18
N ARG A 124 -17.34 14.53 1.04
CA ARG A 124 -17.01 15.79 1.70
C ARG A 124 -15.62 15.67 2.35
N ILE A 125 -14.82 16.72 2.27
CA ILE A 125 -13.49 16.76 2.91
C ILE A 125 -13.57 17.72 4.09
N GLU A 126 -13.19 17.25 5.27
CA GLU A 126 -13.09 18.05 6.49
C GLU A 126 -11.72 17.86 7.11
N ALA A 127 -10.89 18.92 7.11
CA ALA A 127 -9.51 18.85 7.57
C ALA A 127 -8.70 17.70 6.92
N ASP A 128 -8.39 16.66 7.67
CA ASP A 128 -7.66 15.46 7.28
C ASP A 128 -8.56 14.24 7.03
N GLU A 129 -9.89 14.42 7.09
CA GLU A 129 -10.88 13.36 6.93
C GLU A 129 -11.65 13.45 5.61
N VAL A 130 -11.89 12.28 5.02
CA VAL A 130 -12.91 12.05 3.99
C VAL A 130 -14.17 11.61 4.70
N VAL A 131 -15.17 12.48 4.67
CA VAL A 131 -16.46 12.28 5.31
C VAL A 131 -17.40 11.60 4.32
N LEU A 132 -17.87 10.42 4.72
CA LEU A 132 -18.69 9.51 3.94
C LEU A 132 -20.04 9.35 4.65
N THR A 133 -21.06 10.04 4.14
CA THR A 133 -22.41 9.99 4.70
C THR A 133 -23.22 8.89 4.06
N LEU A 134 -23.77 8.00 4.87
CA LEU A 134 -24.62 6.92 4.44
C LEU A 134 -26.06 7.41 4.26
N ASP A 135 -26.79 6.79 3.34
CA ASP A 135 -28.23 6.98 3.26
C ASP A 135 -28.97 6.27 4.42
N THR A 136 -30.28 6.46 4.50
CA THR A 136 -31.14 5.84 5.52
C THR A 136 -31.23 4.31 5.42
N LEU A 137 -30.77 3.73 4.32
CA LEU A 137 -30.71 2.28 4.11
C LEU A 137 -29.31 1.71 4.44
N GLY A 138 -28.36 2.55 4.87
CA GLY A 138 -26.99 2.15 5.16
C GLY A 138 -26.17 1.90 3.90
N ARG A 139 -26.50 2.55 2.78
CA ARG A 139 -25.81 2.41 1.51
C ARG A 139 -25.11 3.69 1.12
N LEU A 140 -23.99 3.55 0.41
CA LEU A 140 -23.28 4.66 -0.21
C LEU A 140 -22.56 4.22 -1.46
N ASP A 141 -22.94 4.81 -2.59
CA ASP A 141 -22.14 4.81 -3.81
C ASP A 141 -21.32 6.10 -3.83
N SER A 142 -20.00 6.03 -3.63
CA SER A 142 -19.12 7.19 -3.55
C SER A 142 -18.22 7.31 -4.79
N ARG A 143 -17.98 8.54 -5.23
CA ARG A 143 -16.92 8.87 -6.20
C ARG A 143 -15.53 8.78 -5.61
N TYR A 144 -15.40 8.69 -4.28
CA TYR A 144 -14.12 8.61 -3.61
C TYR A 144 -13.33 7.39 -4.11
N VAL A 145 -12.13 7.64 -4.64
CA VAL A 145 -11.18 6.58 -5.01
C VAL A 145 -10.25 6.38 -3.84
N ARG A 146 -10.43 5.26 -3.14
CA ARG A 146 -9.60 4.93 -1.98
C ARG A 146 -8.14 4.73 -2.43
N PRO A 147 -7.18 5.42 -1.81
CA PRO A 147 -5.78 5.13 -2.08
C PRO A 147 -5.48 3.71 -1.61
N ILE A 148 -5.05 2.85 -2.54
CA ILE A 148 -4.57 1.51 -2.23
C ILE A 148 -3.16 1.65 -1.66
N THR A 149 -3.06 2.12 -0.43
CA THR A 149 -1.74 2.28 0.18
C THR A 149 -1.21 0.93 0.61
N ARG A 150 0.07 0.68 0.33
CA ARG A 150 0.77 -0.54 0.78
C ARG A 150 1.07 -0.53 2.28
N PHE A 151 0.92 0.64 2.93
CA PHE A 151 1.38 0.93 4.28
C PHE A 151 0.24 1.24 5.28
N PHE A 152 -0.93 1.70 4.81
CA PHE A 152 -2.07 2.09 5.66
C PHE A 152 -3.26 1.14 5.53
N ASN A 153 -2.98 -0.15 5.31
CA ASN A 153 -4.03 -1.18 5.27
C ASN A 153 -4.89 -1.21 6.55
N GLU A 154 -4.42 -0.56 7.61
CA GLU A 154 -5.03 -0.51 8.95
C GLU A 154 -5.22 0.91 9.49
N ALA A 155 -5.23 1.95 8.64
CA ALA A 155 -5.65 3.24 9.15
C ALA A 155 -7.16 3.18 9.46
N TYR A 156 -7.40 3.08 10.75
CA TYR A 156 -8.65 2.80 11.43
C TYR A 156 -9.71 3.86 11.06
N PRO A 157 -10.72 3.53 10.24
CA PRO A 157 -11.78 4.47 9.96
C PRO A 157 -12.55 4.78 11.24
N ARG A 158 -13.07 6.00 11.32
CA ARG A 158 -13.90 6.47 12.44
C ARG A 158 -15.36 6.33 12.06
N PHE A 159 -16.18 5.92 13.02
CA PHE A 159 -17.61 5.71 12.82
C PHE A 159 -18.37 6.62 13.76
N TYR A 160 -19.38 7.31 13.23
CA TYR A 160 -20.20 8.23 13.98
C TYR A 160 -21.67 8.01 13.64
N TYR A 161 -22.53 7.97 14.66
CA TYR A 161 -23.92 8.32 14.44
C TYR A 161 -24.06 9.82 14.25
N VAL A 162 -25.03 10.22 13.44
CA VAL A 162 -25.37 11.63 13.20
C VAL A 162 -26.85 11.84 13.44
N ASP A 163 -27.16 12.78 14.33
CA ASP A 163 -28.54 13.18 14.65
C ASP A 163 -29.13 14.12 13.57
N ALA A 164 -30.41 14.48 13.72
CA ALA A 164 -31.08 15.40 12.80
C ALA A 164 -30.48 16.83 12.78
N ASN A 165 -29.70 17.20 13.79
CA ASN A 165 -29.01 18.48 13.91
C ASN A 165 -27.56 18.43 13.38
N GLY A 166 -27.08 17.27 12.94
CA GLY A 166 -25.71 17.07 12.47
C GLY A 166 -24.67 16.79 13.57
N VAL A 167 -25.09 16.54 14.82
CA VAL A 167 -24.22 16.21 15.94
C VAL A 167 -23.70 14.78 15.80
N ARG A 168 -22.39 14.61 15.94
CA ARG A 168 -21.69 13.32 15.79
C ARG A 168 -21.51 12.62 17.13
N THR A 169 -21.93 11.36 17.21
CA THR A 169 -21.70 10.48 18.36
C THR A 169 -20.79 9.34 17.93
N SER A 170 -19.59 9.25 18.52
CA SER A 170 -18.59 8.23 18.16
C SER A 170 -19.08 6.82 18.47
N LEU A 171 -18.88 5.91 17.52
CA LEU A 171 -19.14 4.49 17.69
C LEU A 171 -17.84 3.72 17.90
N LYS A 172 -17.89 2.76 18.82
CA LYS A 172 -16.78 1.83 19.08
C LYS A 172 -16.82 0.68 18.07
N ARG A 173 -15.70 -0.02 17.96
CA ARG A 173 -15.57 -1.20 17.09
C ARG A 173 -15.37 -2.47 17.90
N VAL A 174 -15.77 -3.61 17.32
CA VAL A 174 -15.47 -4.93 17.90
C VAL A 174 -13.97 -5.05 18.18
N GLY A 175 -13.62 -5.42 19.41
CA GLY A 175 -12.24 -5.58 19.87
C GLY A 175 -11.64 -4.36 20.57
N GLU A 176 -12.32 -3.21 20.59
CA GLU A 176 -11.94 -2.11 21.49
C GLU A 176 -12.32 -2.46 22.94
N GLU A 177 -11.41 -2.25 23.90
CA GLU A 177 -11.64 -2.60 25.31
C GLU A 177 -12.85 -1.83 25.89
N GLY A 178 -13.70 -2.54 26.65
CA GLY A 178 -14.79 -1.91 27.41
C GLY A 178 -16.07 -1.62 26.62
N ILE A 179 -16.38 -2.38 25.57
CA ILE A 179 -17.72 -2.38 24.96
C ILE A 179 -18.69 -3.09 25.89
N LYS A 180 -19.68 -2.38 26.39
CA LYS A 180 -20.74 -2.98 27.21
C LYS A 180 -21.71 -3.79 26.33
N PRO A 181 -22.41 -4.80 26.87
CA PRO A 181 -23.35 -5.62 26.09
C PRO A 181 -24.42 -4.83 25.33
N GLU A 182 -24.87 -3.73 25.93
CA GLU A 182 -25.88 -2.81 25.40
C GLU A 182 -25.31 -1.75 24.44
N GLU A 183 -23.99 -1.62 24.31
CA GLU A 183 -23.38 -0.64 23.41
C GLU A 183 -23.43 -1.13 21.97
N VAL A 184 -23.82 -0.23 21.07
CA VAL A 184 -23.75 -0.46 19.62
C VAL A 184 -22.30 -0.34 19.17
N PHE A 185 -21.86 -1.30 18.37
CA PHE A 185 -20.53 -1.31 17.81
C PHE A 185 -20.54 -1.63 16.31
N VAL A 186 -19.39 -1.41 15.68
CA VAL A 186 -19.16 -1.71 14.27
C VAL A 186 -18.25 -2.92 14.12
N GLU A 187 -18.67 -3.87 13.28
CA GLU A 187 -17.88 -5.02 12.84
C GLU A 187 -17.62 -4.96 11.33
N PHE A 188 -16.41 -5.32 10.91
CA PHE A 188 -16.07 -5.42 9.49
C PHE A 188 -16.47 -6.79 8.94
N LEU A 189 -17.29 -6.79 7.89
CA LEU A 189 -17.65 -8.01 7.16
C LEU A 189 -16.77 -8.22 5.93
N LYS A 190 -16.53 -7.15 5.17
CA LYS A 190 -15.65 -7.16 3.98
C LYS A 190 -14.91 -5.84 3.84
N ASN A 191 -13.62 -5.91 3.52
CA ASN A 191 -12.78 -4.74 3.29
C ASN A 191 -11.97 -4.86 1.99
N ASN A 192 -12.54 -4.38 0.88
CA ASN A 192 -11.87 -4.29 -0.41
C ASN A 192 -11.66 -2.82 -0.82
N PRO A 193 -10.69 -2.50 -1.70
CA PRO A 193 -10.47 -1.14 -2.18
C PRO A 193 -11.69 -0.49 -2.85
N THR A 194 -12.49 -1.29 -3.55
CA THR A 194 -13.66 -0.84 -4.32
C THR A 194 -14.98 -1.05 -3.60
N HIS A 195 -14.99 -1.84 -2.52
CA HIS A 195 -16.22 -2.21 -1.82
C HIS A 195 -15.95 -2.50 -0.34
N ARG A 196 -16.79 -1.97 0.56
CA ARG A 196 -16.76 -2.31 1.99
C ARG A 196 -18.14 -2.69 2.50
N GLU A 197 -18.13 -3.63 3.43
CA GLU A 197 -19.31 -4.04 4.19
C GLU A 197 -19.02 -4.00 5.69
N PHE A 198 -19.95 -3.43 6.44
CA PHE A 198 -19.91 -3.38 7.90
C PHE A 198 -21.24 -3.86 8.47
N LEU A 199 -21.21 -4.31 9.72
CA LEU A 199 -22.40 -4.56 10.52
C LEU A 199 -22.42 -3.57 11.68
N ILE A 200 -23.56 -2.91 11.87
CA ILE A 200 -23.83 -2.11 13.07
C ILE A 200 -24.84 -2.87 13.91
N CYS A 201 -24.41 -3.26 15.11
CA CYS A 201 -25.22 -4.08 16.01
C CYS A 201 -24.77 -3.94 17.46
N THR A 202 -25.64 -4.36 18.36
CA THR A 202 -25.36 -4.66 19.77
C THR A 202 -24.78 -6.08 19.92
N GLN A 203 -24.28 -6.45 21.11
CA GLN A 203 -23.76 -7.80 21.33
C GLN A 203 -24.85 -8.88 21.22
N ALA A 204 -26.10 -8.55 21.55
CA ALA A 204 -27.22 -9.48 21.46
C ALA A 204 -27.58 -9.78 20.00
N GLU A 205 -27.61 -8.75 19.15
CA GLU A 205 -27.87 -8.88 17.72
C GLU A 205 -26.73 -9.62 17.01
N HIS A 206 -25.47 -9.34 17.37
CA HIS A 206 -24.30 -10.02 16.80
C HIS A 206 -24.39 -11.56 16.90
N LYS A 207 -24.77 -12.09 18.07
CA LYS A 207 -25.01 -13.53 18.31
C LYS A 207 -26.15 -14.14 17.50
N ALA A 208 -27.03 -13.33 16.92
CA ALA A 208 -28.11 -13.80 16.06
C ALA A 208 -27.70 -13.84 14.59
N TYR A 209 -26.67 -13.07 14.20
CA TYR A 209 -26.13 -13.04 12.84
C TYR A 209 -25.05 -14.11 12.59
N PHE A 210 -24.40 -14.61 13.65
CA PHE A 210 -23.32 -15.58 13.63
C PHE A 210 -23.54 -16.72 14.63
#